data_AF-A0A957T9F4-F1
#
_entry.id   AF-A0A957T9F4-F1
#
_cell.length_a   1.000
_cell.length_b   1.000
_cell.length_c   1.000
_cell.angle_alpha   90.00
_cell.angle_beta   90.00
_cell.angle_gamma   90.00
#
_symmetry.space_group_name_H-M   'P 1'
#
loop_
_entity.id
_entity.type
_entity.pdbx_description
1 polymer ?
#
loop_
_entity_poly.entity_id
_entity_poly.type
_entity_poly.pdbx_seq_one_letter_code
_entity_poly.pdbx_strand_id
1 'polypeptide(L)' 'MIETRTIVFTLGVVLSAIAAAMLLPAIVDLLDGDSNWFVFAGSSAFTIFVGGLMLLVSYDDRPMNTGLKEGFVLTTLSWV' A
#
# COMPACT_ATOMS: atom_id res chain seq x y z
N MET A 1 -16.24 8.87 -17.00
CA MET A 1 -15.56 9.66 -15.93
C MET A 1 -14.51 8.74 -15.33
N ILE A 2 -13.40 9.25 -14.78
CA ILE A 2 -12.33 8.37 -14.26
C ILE A 2 -12.87 7.57 -13.08
N GLU A 3 -12.72 6.24 -13.11
CA GLU A 3 -13.12 5.35 -12.00
C GLU A 3 -12.05 5.35 -10.90
N THR A 4 -12.08 6.39 -10.04
CA THR A 4 -11.09 6.58 -8.97
C THR A 4 -11.10 5.46 -7.93
N ARG A 5 -12.25 4.78 -7.75
CA ARG A 5 -12.41 3.65 -6.83
C ARG A 5 -11.38 2.54 -7.13
N THR A 6 -11.26 2.15 -8.40
CA THR A 6 -10.33 1.10 -8.81
C THR A 6 -8.88 1.48 -8.52
N ILE A 7 -8.53 2.74 -8.81
CA ILE A 7 -7.17 3.27 -8.58
C ILE A 7 -6.83 3.24 -7.08
N VAL A 8 -7.71 3.79 -6.23
CA VAL A 8 -7.49 3.85 -4.77
C VAL A 8 -7.41 2.46 -4.15
N PHE A 9 -8.26 1.53 -4.58
CA PHE A 9 -8.21 0.15 -4.09
C PHE A 9 -6.88 -0.52 -4.43
N THR A 10 -6.45 -0.44 -5.70
CA THR A 10 -5.18 -1.07 -6.10
C THR A 10 -3.98 -0.42 -5.42
N LEU A 11 -3.95 0.91 -5.24
CA LEU A 11 -2.92 1.57 -4.44
C LEU A 11 -2.93 1.09 -2.99
N GLY A 12 -4.10 0.93 -2.38
CA GLY A 12 -4.24 0.36 -1.05
C GLY A 12 -3.64 -1.05 -0.93
N VAL A 13 -3.86 -1.92 -1.92
CA VAL A 13 -3.25 -3.26 -1.98
C VAL A 13 -1.73 -3.15 -2.08
N VAL A 14 -1.21 -2.31 -2.98
CA VAL A 14 0.24 -2.14 -3.19
C VAL A 14 0.92 -1.62 -1.91
N LEU A 15 0.35 -0.58 -1.28
CA LEU A 15 0.88 -0.05 -0.02
C LEU A 15 0.84 -1.09 1.11
N SER A 16 -0.22 -1.90 1.18
CA SER A 16 -0.32 -2.97 2.18
C SER A 16 0.76 -4.04 1.97
N ALA A 17 1.06 -4.39 0.71
CA ALA A 17 2.13 -5.31 0.37
C ALA A 17 3.52 -4.75 0.73
N ILE A 18 3.75 -3.46 0.46
CA ILE A 18 5.00 -2.78 0.84
C ILE A 18 5.14 -2.75 2.36
N ALA A 19 4.07 -2.43 3.09
CA ALA A 19 4.08 -2.44 4.55
C ALA A 19 4.43 -3.82 5.11
N ALA A 20 3.87 -4.89 4.55
CA ALA A 20 4.22 -6.26 4.91
C ALA A 20 5.69 -6.58 4.59
N ALA A 21 6.19 -6.12 3.44
CA ALA A 21 7.59 -6.29 3.06
C ALA A 21 8.55 -5.60 4.03
N MET A 22 8.20 -4.42 4.58
CA MET A 22 9.00 -3.72 5.59
C MET A 22 9.13 -4.48 6.91
N LEU A 23 8.27 -5.45 7.21
CA LEU A 23 8.42 -6.28 8.40
C LEU A 23 9.63 -7.21 8.30
N LEU A 24 10.04 -7.60 7.09
CA LEU A 24 11.22 -8.44 6.89
C LEU A 24 12.52 -7.76 7.40
N PRO A 25 12.91 -6.56 6.93
CA PRO A 25 14.07 -5.88 7.48
C PRO A 25 13.88 -5.49 8.95
N ALA A 26 12.67 -5.15 9.41
CA ALA A 26 12.43 -4.89 10.83
C ALA A 26 12.76 -6.10 11.72
N ILE A 27 12.41 -7.31 11.27
CA ILE A 27 12.73 -8.55 11.98
C ILE A 27 14.24 -8.82 11.93
N VAL A 28 14.88 -8.62 10.78
CA VAL A 28 16.33 -8.81 10.64
C VAL A 28 17.10 -7.87 11.58
N ASP A 29 16.77 -6.57 11.57
CA ASP A 29 17.40 -5.57 12.45
C ASP A 29 17.23 -5.92 13.93
N LEU A 30 16.04 -6.42 14.31
CA LEU A 30 15.76 -6.85 15.68
C LEU A 30 16.61 -8.05 16.10
N LEU A 31 16.84 -9.01 15.18
CA LEU A 31 17.66 -10.19 15.44
C LEU A 31 19.16 -9.86 15.49
N ASP A 32 19.61 -8.90 14.69
CA ASP A 32 20.99 -8.40 14.68
C ASP A 32 21.29 -7.46 15.88
N GLY A 33 20.26 -7.10 16.66
CA GLY A 33 20.39 -6.21 17.80
C GLY A 33 20.60 -4.75 17.42
N ASP A 34 20.27 -4.37 16.18
CA ASP A 34 20.31 -2.98 15.73
C ASP A 34 19.19 -2.20 16.44
N SER A 35 19.53 -1.06 17.03
CA SER A 35 18.56 -0.19 17.68
C SER A 35 17.49 0.33 16.74
N ASN A 36 17.71 0.39 15.42
CA ASN A 36 16.86 1.07 14.46
C ASN A 36 15.69 0.24 13.91
N TRP A 37 15.48 -1.00 14.38
CA TRP A 37 14.37 -1.86 13.94
C TRP A 37 12.98 -1.18 14.03
N PHE A 38 12.82 -0.26 15.00
CA PHE A 38 11.59 0.50 15.20
C PHE A 38 11.27 1.44 14.04
N VAL A 39 12.26 1.85 13.23
CA VAL A 39 12.06 2.72 12.07
C VAL A 39 11.27 1.98 11.00
N PHE A 40 11.68 0.76 10.67
CA PHE A 40 10.94 -0.08 9.73
C PHE A 40 9.58 -0.50 10.29
N ALA A 41 9.50 -0.89 11.57
CA ALA A 41 8.24 -1.25 12.21
C ALA A 41 7.24 -0.08 12.24
N GLY A 42 7.69 1.11 12.61
CA GLY A 42 6.88 2.34 12.63
C GLY A 42 6.42 2.76 11.23
N SER A 43 7.33 2.71 10.24
CA SER A 43 7.00 2.99 8.84
C SER A 43 5.99 1.98 8.27
N SER A 44 6.15 0.69 8.59
CA SER A 44 5.20 -0.36 8.23
C SER A 44 3.83 -0.08 8.82
N ALA A 45 3.75 0.22 10.13
CA ALA A 45 2.50 0.51 10.82
C ALA A 45 1.75 1.72 10.23
N PHE A 46 2.48 2.79 9.89
CA PHE A 46 1.87 3.95 9.23
C PHE A 46 1.41 3.63 7.81
N THR A 47 2.23 2.91 7.03
CA THR A 47 1.93 2.56 5.64
C THR A 47 0.71 1.63 5.54
N ILE A 48 0.62 0.61 6.42
CA ILE A 48 -0.54 -0.30 6.44
C ILE A 48 -1.79 0.42 6.93
N PHE A 49 -1.68 1.41 7.82
CA PHE A 49 -2.82 2.21 8.24
C PHE A 49 -3.40 3.00 7.05
N VAL A 50 -2.57 3.71 6.30
CA VAL A 50 -3.00 4.46 5.11
C VAL A 50 -3.51 3.54 4.02
N GLY A 51 -2.76 2.48 3.67
CA GLY A 51 -3.16 1.49 2.67
C GLY A 51 -4.45 0.75 3.05
N GLY A 52 -4.62 0.43 4.33
CA GLY A 52 -5.83 -0.18 4.87
C GLY A 52 -7.05 0.74 4.79
N LEU A 53 -6.90 2.02 5.12
CA LEU A 53 -7.99 3.00 4.94
C LEU A 53 -8.39 3.14 3.47
N MET A 54 -7.41 3.14 2.54
CA MET A 54 -7.69 3.15 1.11
C MET A 54 -8.51 1.93 0.70
N LEU A 55 -8.14 0.72 1.16
CA LEU A 55 -8.90 -0.50 0.90
C LEU A 55 -10.33 -0.40 1.45
N LEU A 56 -10.49 0.02 2.71
CA LEU A 56 -11.79 0.10 3.36
C LEU A 56 -12.73 1.10 2.67
N VAL A 57 -12.23 2.26 2.25
CA VAL A 57 -13.07 3.30 1.62
C VAL A 57 -13.43 2.97 0.16
N SER A 58 -12.62 2.17 -0.50
CA SER A 58 -12.80 1.81 -1.92
C SER A 58 -13.40 0.42 -2.14
N TYR A 59 -13.60 -0.34 -1.05
CA TYR A 59 -14.23 -1.66 -1.09
C TYR A 59 -15.69 -1.56 -1.56
N ASP A 60 -16.03 -2.37 -2.57
CA ASP A 60 -17.36 -2.44 -3.16
C ASP A 60 -17.49 -3.78 -3.93
N ASP A 61 -18.70 -4.33 -4.02
CA ASP A 61 -18.97 -5.59 -4.75
C ASP A 61 -19.10 -5.39 -6.26
N ARG A 62 -19.05 -4.13 -6.74
CA ARG A 62 -19.11 -3.80 -8.16
C ARG A 62 -17.81 -4.22 -8.89
N PRO A 63 -17.91 -4.79 -10.11
CA PRO A 63 -16.74 -5.18 -10.87
C PRO A 63 -15.80 -3.99 -11.10
N MET A 64 -14.52 -4.21 -10.84
CA MET A 64 -13.48 -3.22 -11.07
C MET A 64 -13.16 -3.22 -12.58
N ASN A 65 -13.35 -2.06 -13.23
CA ASN A 65 -12.99 -1.88 -14.62
C ASN A 65 -11.78 -0.96 -14.71
N THR A 66 -10.71 -1.42 -15.35
CA THR A 66 -9.49 -0.64 -15.57
C THR A 66 -9.42 -0.27 -17.04
N GLY A 67 -9.80 0.96 -17.37
CA GLY A 67 -9.59 1.53 -18.69
C GLY A 67 -8.17 2.05 -18.87
N LEU A 68 -7.86 2.54 -20.07
CA LEU A 68 -6.54 3.08 -20.41
C LEU A 68 -6.15 4.28 -19.51
N LYS A 69 -7.12 5.15 -19.19
CA LYS A 69 -6.90 6.34 -18.36
C LYS A 69 -6.63 5.95 -16.91
N GLU A 70 -7.41 5.02 -16.38
CA GLU A 70 -7.25 4.49 -15.03
C GLU A 70 -5.90 3.78 -14.88
N GLY A 71 -5.53 2.95 -15.86
CA GLY A 71 -4.23 2.26 -15.87
C GLY A 71 -3.05 3.22 -15.88
N PHE A 72 -3.10 4.27 -16.71
CA PHE A 72 -2.03 5.28 -16.76
C PHE A 72 -1.88 6.05 -15.44
N VAL A 73 -3.00 6.47 -14.84
CA VAL A 73 -2.99 7.17 -13.55
C VAL A 73 -2.51 6.24 -12.44
N LEU A 74 -3.00 4.99 -12.41
CA LEU A 74 -2.59 3.98 -11.45
C LEU A 74 -1.09 3.74 -11.49
N THR A 75 -0.51 3.45 -12.66
CA THR A 75 0.93 3.17 -12.76
C THR A 75 1.75 4.37 -12.37
N THR A 76 1.37 5.57 -12.80
CA THR A 76 2.06 6.81 -12.42
C THR A 76 2.04 7.01 -10.91
N LEU A 77 0.88 6.88 -10.27
CA LEU A 77 0.74 7.05 -8.82
C LEU A 77 1.41 5.93 -8.03
N SER A 78 1.53 4.72 -8.56
CA SER A 78 2.25 3.64 -7.88
C SER A 78 3.75 3.91 -7.72
N TRP A 79 4.33 4.75 -8.58
CA TRP A 79 5.75 5.11 -8.51
C TRP A 79 6.04 6.38 -7.71
N VAL A 80 5.03 7.23 -7.47
CA VAL A 80 5.14 8.49 -6.72
C VAL A 80 4.96 8.22 -5.23
#